data_AF-A0A3M7TLC1-F1
#
_entry.id   AF-A0A3M7TLC1-F1
#
_cell.length_a   1.000
_cell.length_b   1.000
_cell.length_c   1.000
_cell.angle_alpha   90.00
_cell.angle_beta   90.00
_cell.angle_gamma   90.00
#
_symmetry.space_group_name_H-M   'P 1'
#
loop_
_entity.id
_entity.type
_entity.pdbx_description
1 polymer ?
#
loop_
_entity_poly.entity_id
_entity_poly.type
_entity_poly.pdbx_seq_one_letter_code
_entity_poly.pdbx_strand_id
1 'polypeptide(L)'
;MKKFGLSIGTLALTFSLAACGDAEEQQDDTATDDNGEVEQHEEDESDDELGLEDDEEADDGELADEASDAWYEDLNFIDFQLDAQYEEGDYSVEYNYNEGTPEATIEDARTEEELTLEGDEALNELEQILPELDLTVDMSEEEIREATAEAFELDETYEELQVDVQFKDEVPGEEDDEGMDLGDDDDEVEVEDENEEEDEQ
;
A
#
# COMPACT_ATOMS: atom_id res chain seq x y z
N MET A 1 -19.98 22.44 18.15
CA MET A 1 -19.70 23.69 17.39
C MET A 1 -18.45 24.35 17.92
N LYS A 2 -17.28 24.13 17.30
CA LYS A 2 -16.18 25.10 17.23
C LYS A 2 -15.35 24.77 16.00
N LYS A 3 -15.01 25.82 15.27
CA LYS A 3 -14.35 25.84 13.96
C LYS A 3 -12.95 26.38 14.24
N PHE A 4 -11.90 25.67 13.88
CA PHE A 4 -10.56 26.24 13.88
C PHE A 4 -10.13 26.40 12.43
N GLY A 5 -10.18 27.66 11.99
CA GLY A 5 -9.50 28.07 10.76
C GLY A 5 -8.05 28.37 11.08
N LEU A 6 -7.14 27.90 10.23
CA LEU A 6 -5.77 28.38 10.20
C LEU A 6 -5.51 29.02 8.83
N SER A 7 -5.10 30.27 8.89
CA SER A 7 -4.92 31.18 7.77
C SER A 7 -3.50 31.02 7.24
N ILE A 8 -3.34 30.51 6.02
CA ILE A 8 -2.05 30.42 5.32
C ILE A 8 -1.61 31.84 4.91
N GLY A 9 -0.52 32.31 5.51
CA GLY A 9 0.16 33.54 5.14
C GLY A 9 1.15 33.29 4.01
N THR A 10 0.81 33.76 2.80
CA THR A 10 1.72 33.73 1.64
C THR A 10 2.89 34.68 1.87
N LEU A 11 4.09 34.12 2.06
CA LEU A 11 5.34 34.87 2.09
C LEU A 11 5.96 34.84 0.68
N ALA A 12 5.94 35.98 -0.01
CA ALA A 12 6.54 36.13 -1.32
C ALA A 12 8.07 36.19 -1.22
N LEU A 13 8.76 35.23 -1.85
CA LEU A 13 10.22 35.21 -2.03
C LEU A 13 10.58 35.70 -3.43
N THR A 14 11.14 36.91 -3.52
CA THR A 14 11.70 37.46 -4.75
C THR A 14 13.14 36.99 -4.94
N PHE A 15 13.40 36.19 -5.97
CA PHE A 15 14.75 35.81 -6.39
C PHE A 15 15.47 36.98 -7.07
N SER A 16 16.65 37.34 -6.56
CA SER A 16 17.65 38.14 -7.29
C SER A 16 18.73 37.19 -7.80
N LEU A 17 18.76 36.93 -9.11
CA LEU A 17 19.90 36.28 -9.75
C LEU A 17 20.99 37.31 -10.03
N ALA A 18 22.12 37.18 -9.36
CA ALA A 18 23.35 37.89 -9.68
C ALA A 18 24.35 36.89 -10.29
N ALA A 19 24.78 37.21 -11.51
CA ALA A 19 25.75 36.52 -12.33
C ALA A 19 27.16 36.51 -11.73
N CYS A 20 27.94 35.47 -12.00
CA CYS A 20 29.22 35.60 -12.69
C CYS A 20 29.84 34.20 -12.95
N GLY A 21 30.00 33.86 -14.21
CA GLY A 21 30.99 32.89 -14.67
C GLY A 21 31.59 33.46 -15.93
N ASP A 22 32.87 33.83 -15.91
CA ASP A 22 33.76 33.86 -17.09
C ASP A 22 35.22 34.20 -16.70
N ALA A 23 36.16 33.45 -17.30
CA ALA A 23 37.62 33.68 -17.42
C ALA A 23 38.45 33.55 -16.11
N GLU A 24 39.66 32.98 -16.05
CA GLU A 24 40.81 33.01 -16.97
C GLU A 24 41.94 32.03 -16.54
N GLU A 25 42.90 31.84 -17.46
CA GLU A 25 43.93 30.79 -17.64
C GLU A 25 45.03 30.61 -16.57
N GLN A 26 45.63 29.40 -16.51
CA GLN A 26 47.11 29.26 -16.52
C GLN A 26 47.62 27.83 -16.85
N GLN A 27 48.56 27.82 -17.81
CA GLN A 27 49.42 26.72 -18.28
C GLN A 27 50.43 26.28 -17.21
N ASP A 28 50.88 25.02 -17.27
CA ASP A 28 52.31 24.70 -17.07
C ASP A 28 52.69 23.40 -17.83
N ASP A 29 53.51 23.59 -18.86
CA ASP A 29 54.20 22.56 -19.63
C ASP A 29 55.33 21.92 -18.80
N THR A 30 55.48 20.59 -18.85
CA THR A 30 56.83 20.00 -18.95
C THR A 30 56.81 18.71 -19.77
N ALA A 31 57.47 18.77 -20.94
CA ALA A 31 57.81 17.64 -21.78
C ALA A 31 59.11 16.95 -21.30
N THR A 32 59.19 15.64 -21.46
CA THR A 32 60.45 14.98 -21.84
C THR A 32 60.15 13.77 -22.72
N ASP A 33 61.13 13.51 -23.57
CA ASP A 33 61.07 12.92 -24.90
C ASP A 33 61.79 11.56 -24.94
N ASP A 34 61.53 10.83 -26.02
CA ASP A 34 62.42 9.85 -26.67
C ASP A 34 62.52 8.43 -26.06
N ASN A 35 62.57 7.29 -26.76
CA ASN A 35 62.33 6.81 -28.13
C ASN A 35 62.88 5.36 -28.18
N GLY A 36 62.42 4.54 -29.14
CA GLY A 36 63.11 3.33 -29.60
C GLY A 36 62.50 2.00 -29.14
N GLU A 37 61.68 1.30 -29.93
CA GLU A 37 62.01 0.51 -31.14
C GLU A 37 62.21 -1.01 -30.80
N VAL A 38 61.13 -1.80 -31.03
CA VAL A 38 60.97 -3.17 -31.64
C VAL A 38 62.09 -4.25 -31.52
N GLU A 39 61.92 -5.60 -31.49
CA GLU A 39 60.87 -6.63 -31.71
C GLU A 39 61.24 -7.92 -30.93
N GLN A 40 60.29 -8.88 -30.85
CA GLN A 40 60.40 -10.36 -30.97
C GLN A 40 59.42 -11.04 -29.97
N HIS A 41 58.20 -11.43 -30.37
CA HIS A 41 57.77 -12.62 -31.12
C HIS A 41 57.79 -13.92 -30.28
N GLU A 42 56.56 -14.29 -29.85
CA GLU A 42 55.92 -15.64 -29.75
C GLU A 42 56.56 -16.61 -28.74
N GLU A 43 55.85 -17.35 -27.87
CA GLU A 43 54.54 -18.02 -27.89
C GLU A 43 54.29 -18.57 -26.45
N ASP A 44 53.07 -18.52 -25.90
CA ASP A 44 52.44 -19.63 -25.12
C ASP A 44 51.02 -19.24 -24.60
N GLU A 45 50.01 -19.58 -25.42
CA GLU A 45 48.69 -20.15 -25.09
C GLU A 45 48.20 -20.32 -23.63
N SER A 46 47.11 -19.61 -23.29
CA SER A 46 45.94 -20.02 -22.47
C SER A 46 44.91 -18.87 -22.54
N ASP A 47 43.92 -18.92 -23.44
CA ASP A 47 42.56 -19.44 -23.22
C ASP A 47 41.76 -18.61 -22.19
N ASP A 48 40.94 -17.68 -22.68
CA ASP A 48 39.59 -17.32 -22.22
C ASP A 48 39.14 -16.05 -22.98
N GLU A 49 38.62 -16.30 -24.18
CA GLU A 49 37.71 -15.41 -24.93
C GLU A 49 36.40 -15.35 -24.12
N LEU A 50 35.84 -14.18 -23.81
CA LEU A 50 34.69 -13.53 -24.49
C LEU A 50 34.50 -12.20 -23.72
N GLY A 51 34.46 -11.00 -24.30
CA GLY A 51 33.82 -10.67 -25.57
C GLY A 51 32.31 -10.55 -25.36
N LEU A 52 31.85 -9.62 -24.52
CA LEU A 52 30.43 -9.29 -24.43
C LEU A 52 30.24 -7.79 -24.62
N GLU A 53 29.77 -7.51 -25.82
CA GLU A 53 29.24 -6.25 -26.31
C GLU A 53 27.95 -5.95 -25.53
N ASP A 54 27.92 -4.77 -24.91
CA ASP A 54 26.78 -4.22 -24.17
C ASP A 54 25.92 -3.44 -25.18
N ASP A 55 24.91 -4.10 -25.75
CA ASP A 55 23.80 -3.48 -26.46
C ASP A 55 22.63 -4.48 -26.59
N GLU A 56 21.41 -3.97 -26.44
CA GLU A 56 20.10 -4.56 -26.78
C GLU A 56 19.29 -5.29 -25.67
N GLU A 57 18.44 -4.50 -25.00
CA GLU A 57 16.98 -4.69 -24.89
C GLU A 57 16.40 -6.11 -24.67
N ALA A 58 16.03 -6.40 -23.42
CA ALA A 58 14.88 -7.21 -22.98
C ALA A 58 14.78 -7.01 -21.45
N ASP A 59 13.66 -6.82 -20.80
CA ASP A 59 12.52 -7.73 -20.84
C ASP A 59 11.30 -6.99 -20.29
N ASP A 60 10.29 -6.92 -21.15
CA ASP A 60 8.89 -6.72 -20.85
C ASP A 60 8.50 -7.53 -19.59
N GLY A 61 8.37 -6.83 -18.46
CA GLY A 61 8.01 -7.40 -17.17
C GLY A 61 6.54 -7.81 -17.11
N GLU A 62 6.10 -8.67 -18.03
CA GLU A 62 4.83 -9.39 -17.97
C GLU A 62 5.11 -10.86 -17.71
N LEU A 63 5.45 -11.21 -16.46
CA LEU A 63 5.09 -12.49 -15.84
C LEU A 63 5.04 -12.31 -14.30
N ALA A 64 4.00 -11.64 -13.82
CA ALA A 64 3.42 -11.91 -12.51
C ALA A 64 1.98 -12.44 -12.74
N ASP A 65 1.88 -13.57 -13.45
CA ASP A 65 0.72 -14.47 -13.39
C ASP A 65 1.12 -15.66 -12.53
N GLU A 66 1.33 -15.36 -11.26
CA GLU A 66 1.14 -16.28 -10.15
C GLU A 66 0.19 -15.51 -9.25
N ALA A 67 -0.94 -16.11 -8.87
CA ALA A 67 -1.99 -15.48 -8.08
C ALA A 67 -1.38 -14.48 -7.09
N SER A 68 -1.50 -13.19 -7.42
CA SER A 68 -1.31 -12.12 -6.45
C SER A 68 -2.49 -12.33 -5.52
N ASP A 69 -2.27 -13.21 -4.54
CA ASP A 69 -3.14 -13.42 -3.39
C ASP A 69 -3.08 -12.05 -2.73
N ALA A 70 -4.04 -11.23 -3.11
CA ALA A 70 -4.16 -9.87 -2.66
C ALA A 70 -4.46 -9.99 -1.17
N TRP A 71 -3.42 -10.05 -0.34
CA TRP A 71 -3.48 -10.39 1.09
C TRP A 71 -4.47 -9.50 1.85
N TYR A 72 -4.71 -8.29 1.32
CA TYR A 72 -5.72 -7.33 1.77
C TYR A 72 -7.18 -7.81 1.58
N GLU A 73 -7.45 -8.68 0.61
CA GLU A 73 -8.75 -9.33 0.41
C GLU A 73 -9.07 -10.32 1.54
N ASP A 74 -8.06 -10.97 2.11
CA ASP A 74 -8.19 -11.93 3.22
C ASP A 74 -8.30 -11.27 4.61
N LEU A 75 -7.98 -9.98 4.76
CA LEU A 75 -8.15 -9.26 6.02
C LEU A 75 -9.62 -9.18 6.44
N ASN A 76 -9.90 -9.18 7.74
CA ASN A 76 -11.26 -9.02 8.26
C ASN A 76 -11.73 -7.55 8.35
N PHE A 77 -10.88 -6.60 7.97
CA PHE A 77 -11.11 -5.16 8.07
C PHE A 77 -10.81 -4.43 6.76
N ILE A 78 -11.40 -3.24 6.59
CA ILE A 78 -11.22 -2.35 5.42
C ILE A 78 -10.48 -1.07 5.77
N ASP A 79 -10.38 -0.72 7.04
CA ASP A 79 -9.67 0.47 7.50
C ASP A 79 -8.94 0.10 8.79
N PHE A 80 -7.67 0.49 8.88
CA PHE A 80 -6.84 0.34 10.05
C PHE A 80 -6.01 1.60 10.23
N GLN A 81 -6.11 2.20 11.40
CA GLN A 81 -5.35 3.39 11.79
C GLN A 81 -4.68 3.14 13.13
N LEU A 82 -3.39 3.41 13.20
CA LEU A 82 -2.58 3.39 14.40
C LEU A 82 -1.92 4.76 14.54
N ASP A 83 -2.04 5.38 15.71
CA ASP A 83 -1.33 6.61 16.08
C ASP A 83 -0.70 6.39 17.45
N ALA A 84 0.64 6.43 17.51
CA ALA A 84 1.42 6.29 18.71
C ALA A 84 2.26 7.56 18.93
N GLN A 85 1.90 8.35 19.93
CA GLN A 85 2.61 9.57 20.29
C GLN A 85 3.63 9.29 21.39
N TYR A 86 4.86 9.77 21.18
CA TYR A 86 5.97 9.68 22.14
C TYR A 86 6.39 11.08 22.60
N GLU A 87 7.23 11.15 23.64
CA GLU A 87 7.77 12.44 24.11
C GLU A 87 8.54 13.18 22.99
N GLU A 88 9.21 12.42 22.12
CA GLU A 88 9.94 12.91 20.95
C GLU A 88 9.43 12.17 19.70
N GLY A 89 8.47 12.79 19.00
CA GLY A 89 7.93 12.31 17.73
C GLY A 89 6.69 11.42 17.85
N ASP A 90 6.25 10.90 16.71
CA ASP A 90 5.06 10.06 16.57
C ASP A 90 5.34 8.94 15.56
N TYR A 91 4.56 7.87 15.67
CA TYR A 91 4.54 6.77 14.72
C TYR A 91 3.10 6.49 14.33
N SER A 92 2.82 6.58 13.03
CA SER A 92 1.48 6.51 12.49
C SER A 92 1.41 5.57 11.31
N VAL A 93 0.34 4.79 11.27
CA VAL A 93 0.06 3.85 10.18
C VAL A 93 -1.38 4.03 9.78
N GLU A 94 -1.60 4.28 8.49
CA GLU A 94 -2.93 4.35 7.90
C GLU A 94 -3.01 3.29 6.80
N TYR A 95 -4.06 2.47 6.85
CA TYR A 95 -4.39 1.51 5.82
C TYR A 95 -5.87 1.61 5.50
N ASN A 96 -6.20 1.70 4.21
CA ASN A 96 -7.56 1.76 3.73
C ASN A 96 -7.73 0.87 2.50
N TYR A 97 -8.82 0.13 2.43
CA TYR A 97 -9.23 -0.66 1.28
C TYR A 97 -10.55 -0.13 0.74
N ASN A 98 -10.48 0.61 -0.36
CA ASN A 98 -11.63 1.27 -0.96
C ASN A 98 -11.94 0.69 -2.35
N GLU A 99 -13.10 0.06 -2.49
CA GLU A 99 -13.65 -0.40 -3.78
C GLU A 99 -12.64 -1.23 -4.63
N GLY A 100 -11.79 -2.04 -3.98
CA GLY A 100 -10.78 -2.86 -4.65
C GLY A 100 -9.40 -2.23 -4.77
N THR A 101 -9.19 -1.02 -4.27
CA THR A 101 -7.90 -0.33 -4.28
C THR A 101 -7.38 -0.18 -2.84
N PRO A 102 -6.30 -0.88 -2.47
CA PRO A 102 -5.65 -0.66 -1.19
C PRO A 102 -4.77 0.61 -1.26
N GLU A 103 -4.80 1.39 -0.20
CA GLU A 103 -3.94 2.55 0.03
C GLU A 103 -3.33 2.42 1.43
N ALA A 104 -2.05 2.76 1.57
CA ALA A 104 -1.38 2.74 2.87
C ALA A 104 -0.34 3.86 2.99
N THR A 105 -0.14 4.29 4.22
CA THR A 105 0.87 5.27 4.63
C THR A 105 1.48 4.84 5.95
N ILE A 106 2.81 4.94 6.07
CA ILE A 106 3.55 4.77 7.33
C ILE A 106 4.39 6.01 7.55
N GLU A 107 4.22 6.65 8.70
CA GLU A 107 5.02 7.79 9.14
C GLU A 107 5.74 7.45 10.44
N ASP A 108 7.06 7.63 10.49
CA ASP A 108 7.88 7.49 11.68
C ASP A 108 8.72 8.75 11.90
N ALA A 109 8.27 9.58 12.83
CA ALA A 109 8.93 10.80 13.26
C ALA A 109 9.67 10.64 14.60
N ARG A 110 9.85 9.40 15.09
CA ARG A 110 10.57 9.12 16.36
C ARG A 110 12.09 9.30 16.22
N THR A 111 12.59 9.27 14.98
CA THR A 111 14.02 9.46 14.67
C THR A 111 14.31 10.86 14.11
N GLU A 112 15.57 11.31 14.19
CA GLU A 112 16.00 12.60 13.59
C GLU A 112 15.76 12.64 12.06
N GLU A 113 15.76 11.49 11.42
CA GLU A 113 15.39 11.31 10.01
C GLU A 113 13.93 10.81 10.00
N GLU A 114 13.00 11.71 9.72
CA GLU A 114 11.57 11.37 9.55
C GLU A 114 11.43 10.42 8.35
N LEU A 115 10.78 9.27 8.56
CA LEU A 115 10.48 8.30 7.51
C LEU A 115 9.01 8.43 7.13
N THR A 116 8.73 8.53 5.83
CA THR A 116 7.38 8.48 5.28
C THR A 116 7.38 7.49 4.11
N LEU A 117 6.54 6.46 4.20
CA LEU A 117 6.28 5.50 3.14
C LEU A 117 4.82 5.62 2.71
N GLU A 118 4.55 5.59 1.42
CA GLU A 118 3.21 5.75 0.84
C GLU A 118 2.99 4.70 -0.27
N GLY A 119 1.73 4.32 -0.49
CA GLY A 119 1.34 3.46 -1.61
C GLY A 119 1.98 2.07 -1.52
N ASP A 120 2.54 1.58 -2.63
CA ASP A 120 3.11 0.23 -2.73
C ASP A 120 4.23 -0.04 -1.70
N GLU A 121 5.04 0.97 -1.36
CA GLU A 121 6.12 0.82 -0.37
C GLU A 121 5.55 0.55 1.03
N ALA A 122 4.51 1.30 1.43
CA ALA A 122 3.82 1.07 2.69
C ALA A 122 3.06 -0.26 2.69
N LEU A 123 2.39 -0.60 1.58
CA LEU A 123 1.66 -1.87 1.44
C LEU A 123 2.58 -3.10 1.57
N ASN A 124 3.78 -3.04 0.99
CA ASN A 124 4.75 -4.12 1.10
C ASN A 124 5.23 -4.34 2.55
N GLU A 125 5.41 -3.27 3.32
CA GLU A 125 5.75 -3.40 4.75
C GLU A 125 4.57 -3.98 5.56
N LEU A 126 3.35 -3.52 5.27
CA LEU A 126 2.15 -3.96 5.97
C LEU A 126 1.71 -5.38 5.62
N GLU A 127 2.12 -5.93 4.48
CA GLU A 127 1.81 -7.30 4.05
C GLU A 127 2.23 -8.34 5.09
N GLN A 128 3.34 -8.11 5.80
CA GLN A 128 3.80 -9.04 6.83
C GLN A 128 3.13 -8.78 8.19
N ILE A 129 2.75 -7.54 8.48
CA ILE A 129 2.32 -7.13 9.82
C ILE A 129 0.79 -7.28 9.99
N LEU A 130 0.02 -6.76 9.04
CA LEU A 130 -1.44 -6.68 9.18
C LEU A 130 -2.13 -8.06 9.23
N PRO A 131 -1.74 -9.06 8.42
CA PRO A 131 -2.28 -10.41 8.55
C PRO A 131 -1.92 -11.10 9.88
N GLU A 132 -0.78 -10.76 10.49
CA GLU A 132 -0.35 -11.35 11.78
C GLU A 132 -1.17 -10.87 12.97
N LEU A 133 -1.82 -9.70 12.87
CA LEU A 133 -2.68 -9.16 13.93
C LEU A 133 -3.90 -10.04 14.21
N ASP A 134 -4.41 -10.75 13.19
CA ASP A 134 -5.61 -11.61 13.25
C ASP A 134 -6.81 -10.92 13.95
N LEU A 135 -7.03 -9.62 13.68
CA LEU A 135 -8.07 -8.84 14.36
C LEU A 135 -9.47 -9.35 14.01
N THR A 136 -10.34 -9.44 15.02
CA THR A 136 -11.73 -9.87 14.88
C THR A 136 -12.69 -8.98 15.65
N VAL A 137 -13.96 -8.96 15.24
CA VAL A 137 -15.03 -8.14 15.85
C VAL A 137 -15.29 -8.48 17.33
N ASP A 138 -14.90 -9.68 17.76
CA ASP A 138 -15.07 -10.17 19.12
C ASP A 138 -13.98 -9.66 20.08
N MET A 139 -12.88 -9.10 19.55
CA MET A 139 -11.79 -8.54 20.37
C MET A 139 -12.21 -7.25 21.04
N SER A 140 -11.79 -7.05 22.29
CA SER A 140 -11.92 -5.77 22.97
C SER A 140 -10.89 -4.75 22.48
N GLU A 141 -11.18 -3.46 22.65
CA GLU A 141 -10.26 -2.36 22.32
C GLU A 141 -8.86 -2.54 22.96
N GLU A 142 -8.80 -3.07 24.18
CA GLU A 142 -7.53 -3.34 24.87
C GLU A 142 -6.76 -4.52 24.26
N GLU A 143 -7.46 -5.57 23.80
CA GLU A 143 -6.84 -6.70 23.10
C GLU A 143 -6.31 -6.28 21.72
N ILE A 144 -7.07 -5.48 20.98
CA ILE A 144 -6.63 -4.91 19.69
C ILE A 144 -5.37 -4.07 19.90
N ARG A 145 -5.38 -3.18 20.90
CA ARG A 145 -4.22 -2.34 21.20
C ARG A 145 -2.98 -3.14 21.58
N GLU A 146 -3.13 -4.20 22.38
CA GLU A 146 -2.03 -5.09 22.77
C GLU A 146 -1.47 -5.84 21.55
N ALA A 147 -2.34 -6.42 20.72
CA ALA A 147 -1.95 -7.10 19.49
C ALA A 147 -1.23 -6.15 18.51
N THR A 148 -1.73 -4.93 18.35
CA THR A 148 -1.10 -3.90 17.52
C THR A 148 0.26 -3.48 18.05
N ALA A 149 0.38 -3.21 19.35
CA ALA A 149 1.67 -2.85 19.94
C ALA A 149 2.71 -3.97 19.78
N GLU A 150 2.29 -5.24 19.90
CA GLU A 150 3.17 -6.39 19.71
C GLU A 150 3.59 -6.57 18.23
N ALA A 151 2.64 -6.53 17.29
CA ALA A 151 2.92 -6.76 15.87
C ALA A 151 3.78 -5.65 15.23
N PHE A 152 3.56 -4.39 15.62
CA PHE A 152 4.36 -3.26 15.15
C PHE A 152 5.63 -3.02 16.00
N GLU A 153 5.91 -3.92 16.95
CA GLU A 153 7.07 -3.84 17.86
C GLU A 153 7.21 -2.45 18.52
N LEU A 154 6.07 -1.85 18.93
CA LEU A 154 6.04 -0.51 19.52
C LEU A 154 6.69 -0.51 20.90
N ASP A 155 7.44 0.55 21.20
CA ASP A 155 8.05 0.72 22.52
C ASP A 155 6.98 1.18 23.54
N GLU A 156 6.97 0.61 24.75
CA GLU A 156 5.96 0.89 25.79
C GLU A 156 6.04 2.33 26.36
N THR A 157 6.94 3.18 25.87
CA THR A 157 7.13 4.57 26.33
C THR A 157 6.21 5.61 25.66
N TYR A 158 5.26 5.20 24.82
CA TYR A 158 4.26 6.11 24.25
C TYR A 158 3.45 6.83 25.35
N GLU A 159 3.14 8.11 25.11
CA GLU A 159 2.26 8.91 25.97
C GLU A 159 0.78 8.63 25.67
N GLU A 160 0.46 8.39 24.39
CA GLU A 160 -0.88 8.08 23.89
C GLU A 160 -0.77 7.05 22.75
N LEU A 161 -1.65 6.05 22.77
CA LEU A 161 -1.76 5.02 21.74
C LEU A 161 -3.23 4.88 21.36
N GLN A 162 -3.54 5.21 20.12
CA GLN A 162 -4.86 5.10 19.53
C GLN A 162 -4.81 4.08 18.38
N VAL A 163 -5.78 3.16 18.38
CA VAL A 163 -5.96 2.18 17.32
C VAL A 163 -7.43 2.18 16.93
N ASP A 164 -7.72 2.46 15.67
CA ASP A 164 -9.05 2.46 15.09
C ASP A 164 -9.11 1.43 13.95
N VAL A 165 -10.14 0.58 13.96
CA VAL A 165 -10.30 -0.51 12.99
C VAL A 165 -11.74 -0.54 12.51
N GLN A 166 -11.95 -0.59 11.19
CA GLN A 166 -13.26 -0.79 10.59
C GLN A 166 -13.35 -2.19 9.98
N PHE A 167 -14.14 -3.06 10.60
CA PHE A 167 -14.33 -4.44 10.12
C PHE A 167 -15.25 -4.50 8.88
N LYS A 168 -14.99 -5.48 7.99
CA LYS A 168 -15.79 -5.73 6.77
C LYS A 168 -17.26 -6.06 7.10
N ASP A 169 -17.51 -6.81 8.19
CA ASP A 169 -18.86 -7.23 8.62
C ASP A 169 -19.71 -6.07 9.14
N GLU A 170 -19.07 -4.96 9.53
CA GLU A 170 -19.76 -3.77 10.06
C GLU A 170 -20.22 -2.81 8.96
N VAL A 171 -19.89 -3.08 7.69
CA VAL A 171 -20.56 -2.43 6.56
C VAL A 171 -21.99 -2.97 6.58
N PRO A 172 -23.02 -2.16 6.92
CA PRO A 172 -24.39 -2.65 6.99
C PRO A 172 -24.76 -3.21 5.63
N GLY A 173 -24.73 -4.54 5.56
CA GLY A 173 -24.94 -5.27 4.33
C GLY A 173 -26.25 -4.85 3.70
N GLU A 174 -26.17 -4.55 2.41
CA GLU A 174 -27.24 -4.84 1.49
C GLU A 174 -27.63 -6.30 1.75
N GLU A 175 -28.66 -6.46 2.57
CA GLU A 175 -29.31 -7.75 2.79
C GLU A 175 -29.78 -8.17 1.41
N ASP A 176 -29.08 -9.13 0.79
CA ASP A 176 -29.49 -9.78 -0.43
C ASP A 176 -30.98 -10.15 -0.30
N ASP A 177 -31.80 -9.47 -1.11
CA ASP A 177 -33.24 -9.65 -1.31
C ASP A 177 -33.51 -11.01 -1.99
N GLU A 178 -32.87 -12.09 -1.52
CA GLU A 178 -32.93 -13.43 -2.09
C GLU A 178 -33.63 -14.35 -1.09
N GLY A 179 -34.95 -14.17 -0.94
CA GLY A 179 -35.68 -15.03 -0.01
C GLY A 179 -37.20 -14.88 0.13
N MET A 180 -37.93 -14.24 -0.80
CA MET A 180 -39.38 -14.50 -0.91
C MET A 180 -39.62 -15.75 -1.75
N ASP A 181 -39.25 -16.91 -1.18
CA ASP A 181 -39.83 -18.21 -1.53
C ASP A 181 -41.26 -18.24 -1.00
N LEU A 182 -42.19 -17.63 -1.74
CA LEU A 182 -43.61 -17.95 -1.62
C LEU A 182 -43.89 -19.10 -2.59
N GLY A 183 -43.44 -20.27 -2.16
CA GLY A 183 -43.78 -21.55 -2.77
C GLY A 183 -45.30 -21.75 -2.82
N ASP A 184 -45.72 -22.31 -3.96
CA ASP A 184 -46.79 -23.28 -4.13
C ASP A 184 -48.02 -23.17 -3.21
N ASP A 185 -49.03 -22.42 -3.67
CA ASP A 185 -50.44 -22.74 -3.43
C ASP A 185 -51.00 -23.37 -4.73
N ASP A 186 -50.66 -24.64 -4.96
CA ASP A 186 -51.43 -25.57 -5.79
C ASP A 186 -52.02 -26.65 -4.85
N ASP A 187 -53.22 -27.12 -5.17
CA ASP A 187 -54.17 -27.91 -4.36
C ASP A 187 -54.86 -27.14 -3.20
N GLU A 188 -56.18 -26.93 -3.20
CA GLU A 188 -57.17 -27.99 -3.26
C GLU A 188 -58.42 -27.68 -4.10
N VAL A 189 -58.90 -28.75 -4.71
CA VAL A 189 -60.05 -28.88 -5.59
C VAL A 189 -61.34 -28.86 -4.78
N GLU A 190 -62.20 -27.85 -4.97
CA GLU A 190 -63.61 -27.94 -4.53
C GLU A 190 -64.49 -28.34 -5.72
N VAL A 191 -64.78 -29.64 -5.79
CA VAL A 191 -65.88 -30.19 -6.58
C VAL A 191 -67.17 -30.06 -5.77
N GLU A 192 -68.01 -29.09 -6.11
CA GLU A 192 -69.42 -29.09 -5.70
C GLU A 192 -70.29 -29.44 -6.91
N ASP A 193 -70.67 -30.71 -6.95
CA ASP A 193 -71.70 -31.29 -7.79
C ASP A 193 -73.05 -31.03 -7.11
N GLU A 194 -73.86 -30.08 -7.62
CA GLU A 194 -75.31 -30.08 -7.40
C GLU A 194 -76.03 -29.65 -8.69
N ASN A 195 -76.52 -30.67 -9.41
CA ASN A 195 -77.73 -30.59 -10.21
C ASN A 195 -78.91 -30.19 -9.32
N GLU A 196 -79.73 -29.23 -9.77
CA GLU A 196 -81.22 -29.25 -9.78
C GLU A 196 -81.67 -27.80 -10.04
N GLU A 197 -82.08 -27.46 -11.27
CA GLU A 197 -83.46 -27.55 -11.78
C GLU A 197 -84.23 -26.23 -11.61
N GLU A 198 -84.75 -25.77 -12.75
CA GLU A 198 -85.98 -24.99 -12.94
C GLU A 198 -86.01 -23.51 -12.49
N ASP A 199 -86.06 -22.58 -13.46
CA ASP A 199 -87.27 -21.76 -13.67
C ASP A 199 -87.23 -20.92 -14.97
N GLU A 200 -88.34 -21.02 -15.71
CA GLU A 200 -89.02 -20.00 -16.53
C GLU A 200 -88.44 -19.50 -17.88
N GLN A 201 -89.00 -20.04 -18.99
CA GLN A 201 -89.96 -19.31 -19.87
C GLN A 201 -90.51 -20.17 -21.02
#